data_AF-A0A318Y7V4-F1
#
_entry.id   AF-A0A318Y7V4-F1
#
_cell.length_a   1.000
_cell.length_b   1.000
_cell.length_c   1.000
_cell.angle_alpha   90.00
_cell.angle_beta   90.00
_cell.angle_gamma   90.00
#
_symmetry.space_group_name_H-M   'P 1'
#
loop_
_entity.id
_entity.type
_entity.pdbx_description
1 polymer ?
#
loop_
_entity_poly.entity_id
_entity_poly.type
_entity_poly.pdbx_seq_one_letter_code
_entity_poly.pdbx_strand_id
1 'polypeptide(L)'
;MKKFIIALIIALSFTNVLSAAVFAAQPQISVVVNEEKLDFPDAQPFVDVNGRTQTPAKYIGEALGASVTWNGRTKKAVFTFGDTELVLYIGKSSYEIDGKIKQMDTTAVIKDGRTFVPAKYIAEAFGADVEWDGGTKTVYVSRTLTSQLEEGKDIEDGTVVNNQTELIEVISAAALTLQPSMNIKCNNYKSSDYDLDALLDSDLGIFGARYISINWSEILDVADMTLNITYSQVHKIQQSMTSTLASDRLSSEDIEVKDKMEEIVSEVIADEMTDYEKELAIHDYLVANYKYDYENYKSDTLPDESYTPYGLLIKGTGVCQAYAEAMKLLLNRVGVECEVVIGKSREEAHGWNIVKLDDEYYMVDVTWDDPTPDEEGYISYGYFNVTSGQLEEDHSWDTDKWPVATGTKYNYFVYNNLVVNNYMEFRKLVEKSISEGKKDIVMYIYGYNKGAFDLNFIFNFNSNSFMCTDTNEINTVFRIILH
;
A
#
# COMPACT_ATOMS: atom_id res chain seq x y z
N MET A 1 29.32 86.48 21.06
CA MET A 1 28.12 86.97 20.35
C MET A 1 27.35 85.77 19.81
N LYS A 2 26.06 85.61 20.19
CA LYS A 2 24.92 85.06 19.40
C LYS A 2 25.17 83.72 18.64
N LYS A 3 24.49 82.59 18.83
CA LYS A 3 23.07 82.29 19.18
C LYS A 3 22.92 80.74 19.27
N PHE A 4 22.15 80.25 20.27
CA PHE A 4 21.06 79.22 20.21
C PHE A 4 21.22 77.98 19.28
N ILE A 5 20.90 76.71 19.61
CA ILE A 5 19.64 76.18 20.17
C ILE A 5 19.78 74.62 20.33
N ILE A 6 19.33 74.11 21.49
CA ILE A 6 18.54 72.87 21.73
C ILE A 6 19.03 71.52 21.16
N ALA A 7 19.42 70.60 22.06
CA ALA A 7 18.92 69.22 22.17
C ALA A 7 19.79 68.40 23.12
N LEU A 8 19.65 68.57 24.44
CA LEU A 8 20.16 67.63 25.43
C LEU A 8 19.37 67.88 26.72
N ILE A 9 19.08 66.81 27.48
CA ILE A 9 18.24 66.75 28.70
C ILE A 9 16.78 66.38 28.40
N ILE A 10 16.53 65.08 28.22
CA ILE A 10 15.64 64.21 29.02
C ILE A 10 15.95 62.79 28.52
N ALA A 11 16.93 62.14 29.14
CA ALA A 11 17.25 60.73 28.89
C ALA A 11 17.68 60.11 30.22
N LEU A 12 16.76 60.06 31.19
CA LEU A 12 16.88 59.19 32.36
C LEU A 12 15.53 59.13 33.07
N SER A 13 14.60 58.34 32.53
CA SER A 13 13.40 57.92 33.26
C SER A 13 12.91 56.57 32.76
N PHE A 14 13.16 55.55 33.60
CA PHE A 14 12.36 54.34 33.77
C PHE A 14 12.02 53.52 32.51
N THR A 15 12.96 52.68 32.08
CA THR A 15 12.59 51.39 31.47
C THR A 15 12.22 50.43 32.59
N ASN A 16 10.95 50.39 32.96
CA ASN A 16 10.38 49.22 33.63
C ASN A 16 10.42 48.07 32.62
N VAL A 17 11.44 47.22 32.72
CA VAL A 17 11.39 45.90 32.11
C VAL A 17 10.35 45.12 32.90
N LEU A 18 9.10 45.13 32.43
CA LEU A 18 8.17 44.06 32.76
C LEU A 18 8.75 42.80 32.13
N SER A 19 9.49 42.02 32.94
CA SER A 19 9.64 40.61 32.65
C SER A 19 8.24 40.01 32.75
N ALA A 20 7.55 39.88 31.60
CA ALA A 20 6.50 38.90 31.51
C ALA A 20 7.16 37.57 31.88
N ALA A 21 6.80 37.02 33.04
CA ALA A 21 7.05 35.62 33.29
C ALA A 21 6.31 34.89 32.17
N VAL A 22 7.04 34.48 31.15
CA VAL A 22 6.55 33.48 30.21
C VAL A 22 6.42 32.22 31.05
N PHE A 23 5.24 32.02 31.63
CA PHE A 23 4.83 30.71 32.09
C PHE A 23 4.73 29.86 30.83
N ALA A 24 5.84 29.21 30.47
CA ALA A 24 5.77 28.08 29.57
C ALA A 24 4.80 27.09 30.23
N ALA A 25 3.65 26.86 29.60
CA ALA A 25 2.74 25.81 30.03
C ALA A 25 3.57 24.54 30.17
N GLN A 26 3.51 23.91 31.36
CA GLN A 26 4.14 22.61 31.56
C GLN A 26 3.68 21.71 30.41
N PRO A 27 4.61 21.07 29.66
CA PRO A 27 4.21 20.30 28.49
C PRO A 27 3.24 19.21 28.95
N GLN A 28 2.02 19.28 28.42
CA GLN A 28 0.92 18.39 28.76
C GLN A 28 1.27 17.00 28.27
N ILE A 29 1.10 16.00 29.14
CA ILE A 29 1.33 14.60 28.76
C ILE A 29 0.24 14.18 27.77
N SER A 30 0.64 13.62 26.64
CA SER A 30 -0.28 12.99 25.70
C SER A 30 -0.35 11.49 25.96
N VAL A 31 -1.50 10.89 25.70
CA VAL A 31 -1.69 9.43 25.74
C VAL A 31 -2.31 9.03 24.43
N VAL A 32 -1.69 8.09 23.74
CA VAL A 32 -2.16 7.51 22.49
C VAL A 32 -2.41 6.02 22.76
N VAL A 33 -3.60 5.53 22.45
CA VAL A 33 -4.00 4.13 22.63
C VAL A 33 -4.46 3.60 21.29
N ASN A 34 -3.81 2.55 20.79
CA ASN A 34 -4.08 1.97 19.46
C ASN A 34 -4.17 3.05 18.38
N GLU A 35 -3.11 3.88 18.30
CA GLU A 35 -2.95 5.01 17.36
C GLU A 35 -3.88 6.21 17.58
N GLU A 36 -4.92 6.08 18.41
CA GLU A 36 -5.82 7.18 18.74
C GLU A 36 -5.33 8.01 19.92
N LYS A 37 -5.21 9.32 19.71
CA LYS A 37 -4.88 10.26 20.79
C LYS A 37 -6.10 10.49 21.70
N LEU A 38 -5.95 10.16 22.98
CA LEU A 38 -7.01 10.36 23.96
C LEU A 38 -7.19 11.84 24.33
N ASP A 39 -8.45 12.27 24.37
CA ASP A 39 -8.83 13.56 24.94
C ASP A 39 -9.24 13.41 26.41
N PHE A 40 -8.80 14.36 27.23
CA PHE A 40 -8.99 14.37 28.67
C PHE A 40 -9.67 15.68 29.10
N PRO A 41 -10.98 15.84 28.86
CA PRO A 41 -11.65 17.13 29.00
C PRO A 41 -11.74 17.64 30.44
N ASP A 42 -11.64 16.76 31.44
CA ASP A 42 -11.91 17.10 32.84
C ASP A 42 -10.77 16.77 33.82
N ALA A 43 -9.74 16.04 33.38
CA ALA A 43 -8.65 15.58 34.24
C ALA A 43 -7.39 15.23 33.43
N GLN A 44 -6.36 16.07 33.51
CA GLN A 44 -5.14 15.86 32.72
C GLN A 44 -4.22 14.79 33.32
N PRO A 45 -3.62 13.91 32.50
CA PRO A 45 -2.59 12.97 32.93
C PRO A 45 -1.38 13.69 33.54
N PHE A 46 -0.68 13.02 34.45
CA PHE A 46 0.55 13.56 35.08
C PHE A 46 1.56 12.46 35.36
N VAL A 47 2.84 12.81 35.48
CA VAL A 47 3.87 11.88 35.97
C VAL A 47 3.94 11.99 37.49
N ASP A 48 3.86 10.87 38.19
CA ASP A 48 3.99 10.83 39.64
C ASP A 48 5.46 10.88 40.11
N VAL A 49 5.66 10.84 41.43
CA VAL A 49 7.01 10.88 42.05
C VAL A 49 7.87 9.65 41.73
N ASN A 50 7.26 8.54 41.29
CA ASN A 50 7.95 7.31 40.90
C ASN A 50 8.23 7.28 39.38
N GLY A 51 7.94 8.36 38.66
CA GLY A 51 8.16 8.44 37.22
C GLY A 51 7.11 7.67 36.41
N ARG A 52 5.95 7.37 36.98
CA ARG A 52 4.86 6.68 36.26
C ARG A 52 3.81 7.67 35.78
N THR A 53 3.37 7.51 34.53
CA THR A 53 2.25 8.29 33.98
C THR A 53 0.94 7.80 34.58
N GLN A 54 0.29 8.69 35.31
CA GLN A 54 -1.02 8.55 35.90
C GLN A 54 -2.06 9.13 34.95
N THR A 55 -3.03 8.31 34.55
CA THR A 55 -4.12 8.68 33.66
C THR A 55 -5.46 8.52 34.39
N PRO A 56 -6.50 9.32 34.06
CA PRO A 56 -7.80 9.07 34.66
C PRO A 56 -8.33 7.71 34.20
N ALA A 57 -8.74 6.90 35.18
CA ALA A 57 -9.06 5.47 35.02
C ALA A 57 -10.04 5.18 33.88
N LYS A 58 -11.09 5.98 33.77
CA LYS A 58 -12.17 5.77 32.80
C LYS A 58 -11.64 5.79 31.36
N TYR A 59 -10.93 6.85 30.98
CA TYR A 59 -10.48 7.06 29.61
C TYR A 59 -9.49 5.98 29.15
N ILE A 60 -8.49 5.65 29.96
CA ILE A 60 -7.52 4.61 29.58
C ILE A 60 -8.14 3.21 29.56
N GLY A 61 -9.05 2.91 30.49
CA GLY A 61 -9.73 1.62 30.54
C GLY A 61 -10.65 1.44 29.34
N GLU A 62 -11.52 2.42 29.06
CA GLU A 62 -12.46 2.37 27.94
C GLU A 62 -11.74 2.37 26.59
N ALA A 63 -10.64 3.13 26.43
CA ALA A 63 -9.82 3.11 25.22
C ALA A 63 -9.14 1.75 24.97
N LEU A 64 -8.90 0.97 26.03
CA LEU A 64 -8.41 -0.42 25.95
C LEU A 64 -9.55 -1.44 25.84
N GLY A 65 -10.80 -0.99 25.65
CA GLY A 65 -11.97 -1.86 25.60
C GLY A 65 -12.39 -2.45 26.95
N ALA A 66 -11.89 -1.94 28.07
CA ALA A 66 -12.30 -2.40 29.39
C ALA A 66 -13.51 -1.62 29.90
N SER A 67 -14.46 -2.32 30.50
CA SER A 67 -15.47 -1.68 31.36
C SER A 67 -14.82 -1.24 32.67
N VAL A 68 -15.16 -0.04 33.15
CA VAL A 68 -14.54 0.53 34.36
C VAL A 68 -15.59 0.86 35.40
N THR A 69 -15.45 0.27 36.60
CA THR A 69 -16.33 0.56 37.73
C THR A 69 -15.55 1.07 38.94
N TRP A 70 -16.18 1.96 39.71
CA TRP A 70 -15.62 2.55 40.92
C TRP A 70 -16.44 2.15 42.16
N ASN A 71 -15.78 1.57 43.16
CA ASN A 71 -16.38 1.29 44.45
C ASN A 71 -15.86 2.27 45.51
N GLY A 72 -16.66 3.30 45.81
CA GLY A 72 -16.31 4.32 46.80
C GLY A 72 -16.21 3.82 48.25
N ARG A 73 -16.88 2.72 48.60
CA ARG A 73 -16.85 2.16 49.96
C ARG A 73 -15.52 1.43 50.22
N THR A 74 -15.07 0.64 49.25
CA THR A 74 -13.83 -0.15 49.36
C THR A 74 -12.62 0.53 48.72
N LYS A 75 -12.83 1.70 48.10
CA LYS A 75 -11.83 2.48 47.36
C LYS A 75 -11.10 1.64 46.31
N LYS A 76 -11.88 0.99 45.43
CA LYS A 76 -11.36 0.15 44.35
C LYS A 76 -11.83 0.65 42.98
N ALA A 77 -10.92 0.69 42.03
CA ALA A 77 -11.25 0.75 40.61
C ALA A 77 -11.15 -0.67 40.05
N VAL A 78 -12.21 -1.13 39.41
CA VAL A 78 -12.28 -2.46 38.79
C VAL A 78 -12.41 -2.26 37.29
N PHE A 79 -11.55 -2.93 36.54
CA PHE A 79 -11.52 -2.94 35.10
C PHE A 79 -11.78 -4.37 34.64
N THR A 80 -12.71 -4.55 33.70
CA THR A 80 -13.04 -5.88 33.17
C THR A 80 -12.95 -5.84 31.66
N PHE A 81 -12.15 -6.74 31.11
CA PHE A 81 -11.85 -6.88 29.69
C PHE A 81 -11.85 -8.36 29.32
N GLY A 82 -12.80 -8.80 28.49
CA GLY A 82 -13.05 -10.23 28.27
C GLY A 82 -13.26 -10.97 29.60
N ASP A 83 -12.52 -12.05 29.81
CA ASP A 83 -12.50 -12.81 31.07
C ASP A 83 -11.51 -12.24 32.12
N THR A 84 -10.76 -11.21 31.77
CA THR A 84 -9.73 -10.63 32.65
C THR A 84 -10.34 -9.57 33.57
N GLU A 85 -10.12 -9.71 34.88
CA GLU A 85 -10.51 -8.71 35.88
C GLU A 85 -9.27 -8.11 36.55
N LEU A 86 -9.10 -6.79 36.42
CA LEU A 86 -8.07 -6.02 37.10
C LEU A 86 -8.69 -5.16 38.22
N VAL A 87 -8.19 -5.32 39.44
CA VAL A 87 -8.64 -4.54 40.60
C VAL A 87 -7.49 -3.72 41.17
N LEU A 88 -7.60 -2.39 41.05
CA LEU A 88 -6.67 -1.43 41.64
C LEU A 88 -7.24 -0.84 42.94
N TYR A 89 -6.38 -0.79 43.96
CA TYR A 89 -6.72 -0.26 45.28
C TYR A 89 -6.12 1.15 45.46
N ILE A 90 -6.97 2.15 45.75
CA ILE A 90 -6.47 3.52 45.92
C ILE A 90 -5.54 3.63 47.13
N GLY A 91 -4.36 4.20 46.90
CA GLY A 91 -3.31 4.41 47.89
C GLY A 91 -2.53 3.16 48.26
N LYS A 92 -2.70 2.03 47.54
CA LYS A 92 -1.91 0.82 47.75
C LYS A 92 -1.13 0.46 46.48
N SER A 93 0.03 -0.14 46.68
CA SER A 93 0.84 -0.74 45.62
C SER A 93 0.40 -2.16 45.26
N SER A 94 -0.42 -2.80 46.10
CA SER A 94 -0.99 -4.11 45.80
C SER A 94 -2.18 -3.96 44.85
N TYR A 95 -2.28 -4.84 43.86
CA TYR A 95 -3.44 -4.97 42.97
C TYR A 95 -3.76 -6.43 42.71
N GLU A 96 -4.92 -6.72 42.11
CA GLU A 96 -5.30 -8.07 41.72
C GLU A 96 -5.53 -8.15 40.21
N ILE A 97 -5.08 -9.25 39.60
CA ILE A 97 -5.46 -9.66 38.25
C ILE A 97 -5.99 -11.09 38.32
N ASP A 98 -7.23 -11.30 37.90
CA ASP A 98 -7.95 -12.59 38.02
C ASP A 98 -7.88 -13.18 39.43
N GLY A 99 -8.09 -12.32 40.43
CA GLY A 99 -8.01 -12.66 41.86
C GLY A 99 -6.60 -12.93 42.40
N LYS A 100 -5.55 -12.89 41.56
CA LYS A 100 -4.15 -13.06 42.00
C LYS A 100 -3.54 -11.72 42.37
N ILE A 101 -3.04 -11.62 43.61
CA ILE A 101 -2.42 -10.39 44.12
C ILE A 101 -1.02 -10.21 43.49
N LYS A 102 -0.77 -9.01 42.95
CA LYS A 102 0.52 -8.53 42.41
C LYS A 102 0.91 -7.18 43.05
N GLN A 103 2.09 -6.68 42.73
CA GLN A 103 2.63 -5.41 43.22
C GLN A 103 3.02 -4.49 42.07
N MET A 104 2.70 -3.21 42.21
CA MET A 104 3.16 -2.12 41.37
C MET A 104 4.20 -1.26 42.11
N ASP A 105 5.05 -0.57 41.37
CA ASP A 105 6.06 0.34 41.92
C ASP A 105 5.53 1.75 42.23
N THR A 106 4.22 1.94 42.08
CA THR A 106 3.51 3.17 42.40
C THR A 106 2.14 2.86 43.03
N THR A 107 1.28 3.87 43.18
CA THR A 107 -0.09 3.74 43.72
C THR A 107 -1.11 4.40 42.80
N ALA A 108 -2.30 3.82 42.68
CA ALA A 108 -3.45 4.55 42.13
C ALA A 108 -3.90 5.61 43.16
N VAL A 109 -4.31 6.79 42.69
CA VAL A 109 -4.62 7.93 43.56
C VAL A 109 -5.97 8.58 43.20
N ILE A 110 -6.56 9.28 44.15
CA ILE A 110 -7.65 10.22 43.86
C ILE A 110 -7.07 11.62 43.90
N LYS A 111 -7.23 12.35 42.80
CA LYS A 111 -6.81 13.75 42.66
C LYS A 111 -7.95 14.53 42.03
N ASP A 112 -8.32 15.65 42.65
CA ASP A 112 -9.39 16.54 42.17
C ASP A 112 -10.73 15.82 41.91
N GLY A 113 -11.05 14.82 42.74
CA GLY A 113 -12.29 14.03 42.63
C GLY A 113 -12.30 12.99 41.50
N ARG A 114 -11.15 12.76 40.85
CA ARG A 114 -10.97 11.77 39.79
C ARG A 114 -10.00 10.68 40.23
N THR A 115 -10.28 9.45 39.82
CA THR A 115 -9.40 8.32 40.08
C THR A 115 -8.35 8.26 38.98
N PHE A 116 -7.09 8.35 39.37
CA PHE A 116 -5.94 8.20 38.51
C PHE A 116 -5.26 6.87 38.76
N VAL A 117 -4.88 6.21 37.68
CA VAL A 117 -4.24 4.90 37.66
C VAL A 117 -3.00 4.95 36.78
N PRO A 118 -1.98 4.13 37.06
CA PRO A 118 -0.78 4.16 36.24
C PRO A 118 -1.05 3.41 34.94
N ALA A 119 -0.93 4.10 33.80
CA ALA A 119 -1.32 3.57 32.48
C ALA A 119 -0.67 2.22 32.18
N LYS A 120 0.61 2.08 32.52
CA LYS A 120 1.39 0.84 32.36
C LYS A 120 0.69 -0.39 32.92
N TYR A 121 0.19 -0.33 34.15
CA TYR A 121 -0.39 -1.51 34.80
C TYR A 121 -1.79 -1.84 34.30
N ILE A 122 -2.51 -0.87 33.74
CA ILE A 122 -3.77 -1.13 33.04
C ILE A 122 -3.48 -1.83 31.71
N ALA A 123 -2.56 -1.27 30.92
CA ALA A 123 -2.17 -1.81 29.63
C ALA A 123 -1.63 -3.24 29.72
N GLU A 124 -0.62 -3.47 30.57
CA GLU A 124 0.00 -4.80 30.74
C GLU A 124 -1.00 -5.84 31.26
N ALA A 125 -2.00 -5.43 32.06
CA ALA A 125 -3.03 -6.34 32.53
C ALA A 125 -3.92 -6.85 31.39
N PHE A 126 -4.08 -6.06 30.34
CA PHE A 126 -4.88 -6.41 29.16
C PHE A 126 -4.02 -6.81 27.96
N GLY A 127 -2.74 -7.13 28.19
CA GLY A 127 -1.83 -7.60 27.14
C GLY A 127 -1.42 -6.53 26.14
N ALA A 128 -1.52 -5.25 26.49
CA ALA A 128 -1.02 -4.14 25.70
C ALA A 128 0.40 -3.75 26.12
N ASP A 129 1.22 -3.39 25.14
CA ASP A 129 2.54 -2.82 25.34
C ASP A 129 2.45 -1.32 25.64
N VAL A 130 3.45 -0.79 26.36
CA VAL A 130 3.54 0.63 26.72
C VAL A 130 4.92 1.19 26.43
N GLU A 131 4.95 2.21 25.58
CA GLU A 131 6.14 2.99 25.26
C GLU A 131 6.01 4.44 25.73
N TRP A 132 7.13 5.03 26.13
CA TRP A 132 7.20 6.44 26.51
C TRP A 132 8.17 7.19 25.60
N ASP A 133 7.65 8.18 24.88
CA ASP A 133 8.47 9.14 24.14
C ASP A 133 8.73 10.37 25.01
N GLY A 134 9.96 10.51 25.48
CA GLY A 134 10.38 11.66 26.30
C GLY A 134 10.51 12.98 25.54
N GLY A 135 10.68 12.93 24.21
CA GLY A 135 10.77 14.11 23.35
C GLY A 135 9.40 14.77 23.16
N THR A 136 8.37 13.97 22.88
CA THR A 136 6.99 14.46 22.73
C THR A 136 6.17 14.43 24.02
N LYS A 137 6.68 13.76 25.07
CA LYS A 137 5.97 13.46 26.33
C LYS A 137 4.66 12.69 26.10
N THR A 138 4.76 11.65 25.29
CA THR A 138 3.62 10.82 24.91
C THR A 138 3.79 9.42 25.47
N VAL A 139 2.74 8.90 26.12
CA VAL A 139 2.61 7.47 26.39
C VAL A 139 1.89 6.85 25.21
N TYR A 140 2.53 5.92 24.52
CA TYR A 140 1.92 5.07 23.52
C TYR A 140 1.54 3.74 24.16
N VAL A 141 0.29 3.34 23.98
CA VAL A 141 -0.23 2.05 24.40
C VAL A 141 -0.77 1.34 23.17
N SER A 142 -0.30 0.14 22.89
CA SER A 142 -0.71 -0.62 21.71
C SER A 142 -0.92 -2.07 22.09
N ARG A 143 -2.04 -2.65 21.65
CA ARG A 143 -2.26 -4.09 21.76
C ARG A 143 -2.27 -4.71 20.37
N THR A 144 -1.44 -5.72 20.18
CA THR A 144 -1.44 -6.54 18.97
C THR A 144 -1.95 -7.94 19.28
N LEU A 145 -2.93 -8.41 18.53
CA LEU A 145 -3.41 -9.79 18.57
C LEU A 145 -2.36 -10.77 18.01
N THR A 146 -1.44 -10.27 17.20
CA THR A 146 -0.39 -11.02 16.48
C THR A 146 0.41 -11.96 17.40
N SER A 147 0.65 -11.60 18.66
CA SER A 147 1.37 -12.47 19.61
C SER A 147 0.59 -13.72 20.05
N GLN A 148 -0.71 -13.76 19.79
CA GLN A 148 -1.63 -14.85 20.12
C GLN A 148 -2.01 -15.69 18.90
N LEU A 149 -1.81 -15.16 17.69
CA LEU A 149 -2.06 -15.87 16.44
C LEU A 149 -0.87 -16.79 16.13
N GLU A 150 -1.16 -18.02 15.72
CA GLU A 150 -0.11 -18.93 15.25
C GLU A 150 0.14 -18.70 13.76
N GLU A 151 1.40 -18.44 13.40
CA GLU A 151 1.81 -18.23 12.01
C GLU A 151 1.46 -19.44 11.13
N GLY A 152 0.85 -19.18 9.96
CA GLY A 152 0.48 -20.21 8.99
C GLY A 152 -0.72 -21.08 9.40
N LYS A 153 -1.46 -20.70 10.45
CA LYS A 153 -2.72 -21.35 10.83
C LYS A 153 -3.92 -20.46 10.57
N ASP A 154 -5.05 -21.11 10.37
CA ASP A 154 -6.34 -20.42 10.35
C ASP A 154 -6.63 -19.76 11.68
N ILE A 155 -7.40 -18.69 11.58
CA ILE A 155 -8.02 -18.02 12.71
C ILE A 155 -9.05 -18.97 13.32
N GLU A 156 -8.93 -19.19 14.62
CA GLU A 156 -9.87 -20.00 15.39
C GLU A 156 -11.25 -19.31 15.43
N ASP A 157 -12.31 -20.10 15.22
CA ASP A 157 -13.67 -19.60 15.32
C ASP A 157 -13.97 -19.05 16.72
N GLY A 158 -14.51 -17.85 16.76
CA GLY A 158 -14.81 -17.12 18.00
C GLY A 158 -13.65 -16.29 18.54
N THR A 159 -12.57 -16.12 17.77
CA THR A 159 -11.46 -15.21 18.10
C THR A 159 -12.00 -13.83 18.46
N VAL A 160 -11.52 -13.28 19.58
CA VAL A 160 -12.02 -12.04 20.14
C VAL A 160 -11.15 -10.86 19.70
N VAL A 161 -11.77 -9.91 19.00
CA VAL A 161 -11.17 -8.63 18.62
C VAL A 161 -11.82 -7.49 19.40
N ASN A 162 -11.07 -6.41 19.63
CA ASN A 162 -11.49 -5.37 20.58
C ASN A 162 -11.32 -3.95 20.06
N ASN A 163 -10.69 -3.80 18.89
CA ASN A 163 -10.51 -2.55 18.17
C ASN A 163 -10.27 -2.85 16.68
N GLN A 164 -10.25 -1.80 15.86
CA GLN A 164 -10.04 -1.91 14.42
C GLN A 164 -8.67 -2.53 14.06
N THR A 165 -7.61 -2.24 14.82
CA THR A 165 -6.27 -2.81 14.59
C THR A 165 -6.28 -4.33 14.72
N GLU A 166 -6.87 -4.89 15.79
CA GLU A 166 -6.98 -6.33 15.98
C GLU A 166 -7.85 -7.00 14.91
N LEU A 167 -8.90 -6.31 14.45
CA LEU A 167 -9.72 -6.79 13.33
C LEU A 167 -8.90 -6.89 12.04
N ILE A 168 -8.08 -5.87 11.74
CA ILE A 168 -7.17 -5.87 10.59
C ILE A 168 -6.16 -7.01 10.73
N GLU A 169 -5.53 -7.20 11.89
CA GLU A 169 -4.56 -8.28 12.12
C GLU A 169 -5.16 -9.68 11.86
N VAL A 170 -6.41 -9.90 12.29
CA VAL A 170 -7.13 -11.15 12.04
C VAL A 170 -7.40 -11.36 10.55
N ILE A 171 -7.85 -10.32 9.84
CA ILE A 171 -8.04 -10.36 8.39
C ILE A 171 -6.72 -10.62 7.66
N SER A 172 -5.63 -9.99 8.12
CA SER A 172 -4.27 -10.16 7.60
C SER A 172 -3.83 -11.61 7.68
N ALA A 173 -3.97 -12.21 8.87
CA ALA A 173 -3.54 -13.58 9.12
C ALA A 173 -4.42 -14.60 8.38
N ALA A 174 -5.74 -14.37 8.31
CA ALA A 174 -6.64 -15.17 7.48
C ALA A 174 -6.24 -15.14 5.99
N ALA A 175 -5.77 -14.00 5.50
CA ALA A 175 -5.34 -13.85 4.11
C ALA A 175 -4.05 -14.60 3.77
N LEU A 176 -3.16 -14.84 4.74
CA LEU A 176 -1.96 -15.67 4.56
C LEU A 176 -2.30 -17.14 4.32
N THR A 177 -3.38 -17.63 4.92
CA THR A 177 -3.84 -19.01 4.72
C THR A 177 -4.94 -19.12 3.67
N LEU A 178 -5.43 -18.01 3.11
CA LEU A 178 -6.61 -17.96 2.24
C LEU A 178 -7.88 -18.47 2.93
N GLN A 179 -8.03 -18.22 4.24
CA GLN A 179 -9.22 -18.64 4.98
C GLN A 179 -10.45 -17.91 4.42
N PRO A 180 -11.45 -18.64 3.88
CA PRO A 180 -12.55 -18.02 3.15
C PRO A 180 -13.64 -17.48 4.08
N SER A 181 -13.70 -17.98 5.32
CA SER A 181 -14.70 -17.57 6.30
C SER A 181 -14.19 -17.80 7.71
N MET A 182 -14.55 -16.90 8.63
CA MET A 182 -14.23 -16.99 10.05
C MET A 182 -15.28 -16.29 10.89
N ASN A 183 -15.53 -16.81 12.08
CA ASN A 183 -16.35 -16.15 13.08
C ASN A 183 -15.46 -15.42 14.07
N ILE A 184 -15.73 -14.14 14.31
CA ILE A 184 -15.02 -13.32 15.29
C ILE A 184 -16.03 -12.70 16.25
N LYS A 185 -15.56 -12.40 17.46
CA LYS A 185 -16.32 -11.68 18.47
C LYS A 185 -15.71 -10.31 18.67
N CYS A 186 -16.48 -9.27 18.41
CA CYS A 186 -16.06 -7.91 18.62
C CYS A 186 -16.64 -7.39 19.94
N ASN A 187 -15.77 -7.20 20.94
CA ASN A 187 -16.18 -6.66 22.24
C ASN A 187 -16.26 -5.13 22.20
N ASN A 188 -17.22 -4.57 22.93
CA ASN A 188 -17.52 -3.13 23.00
C ASN A 188 -17.74 -2.51 21.62
N TYR A 189 -18.41 -3.26 20.74
CA TYR A 189 -18.65 -2.81 19.38
C TYR A 189 -19.46 -1.52 19.39
N LYS A 190 -18.89 -0.46 18.82
CA LYS A 190 -19.64 0.71 18.38
C LYS A 190 -19.33 0.90 16.92
N SER A 191 -20.35 1.01 16.08
CA SER A 191 -20.16 1.17 14.63
C SER A 191 -19.31 2.39 14.25
N SER A 192 -19.21 3.40 15.11
CA SER A 192 -18.34 4.56 14.92
C SER A 192 -16.85 4.27 15.09
N ASP A 193 -16.51 3.21 15.81
CA ASP A 193 -15.15 2.88 16.23
C ASP A 193 -14.50 1.89 15.23
N TYR A 194 -15.24 1.50 14.19
CA TYR A 194 -14.80 0.57 13.14
C TYR A 194 -15.14 1.15 11.78
N ASP A 195 -14.11 1.57 11.03
CA ASP A 195 -14.29 1.96 9.63
C ASP A 195 -14.28 0.71 8.73
N LEU A 196 -15.39 -0.03 8.78
CA LEU A 196 -15.56 -1.25 7.95
C LEU A 196 -15.60 -0.91 6.47
N ASP A 197 -16.08 0.28 6.11
CA ASP A 197 -16.03 0.76 4.74
C ASP A 197 -14.58 1.00 4.33
N ALA A 198 -13.71 1.59 5.16
CA ALA A 198 -12.28 1.68 4.84
C ALA A 198 -11.58 0.31 4.74
N LEU A 199 -12.03 -0.73 5.46
CA LEU A 199 -11.52 -2.10 5.24
C LEU A 199 -11.90 -2.68 3.88
N LEU A 200 -12.96 -2.14 3.26
CA LEU A 200 -13.52 -2.55 1.97
C LEU A 200 -13.13 -1.59 0.82
N ASP A 201 -12.89 -0.32 1.14
CA ASP A 201 -12.63 0.84 0.28
C ASP A 201 -11.14 1.20 0.23
N SER A 202 -10.31 0.61 1.10
CA SER A 202 -8.85 0.63 0.95
C SER A 202 -8.44 -0.24 -0.25
N ASP A 203 -8.77 0.20 -1.45
CA ASP A 203 -8.30 -0.29 -2.75
C ASP A 203 -7.95 -1.79 -2.80
N LEU A 204 -8.86 -2.68 -2.39
CA LEU A 204 -8.87 -4.13 -2.73
C LEU A 204 -7.51 -4.88 -2.69
N GLY A 205 -6.57 -4.45 -1.85
CA GLY A 205 -5.16 -4.78 -2.02
C GLY A 205 -4.38 -5.04 -0.73
N ILE A 206 -4.91 -4.68 0.45
CA ILE A 206 -4.13 -4.78 1.70
C ILE A 206 -3.68 -6.22 1.99
N PHE A 207 -4.47 -7.22 1.59
CA PHE A 207 -4.07 -8.64 1.64
C PHE A 207 -4.62 -9.45 0.45
N GLY A 208 -4.76 -8.81 -0.70
CA GLY A 208 -5.28 -9.47 -1.92
C GLY A 208 -6.73 -9.97 -1.85
N ALA A 209 -7.52 -9.48 -0.88
CA ALA A 209 -8.95 -9.70 -0.79
C ALA A 209 -9.70 -8.86 -1.84
N ARG A 210 -10.52 -9.51 -2.66
CA ARG A 210 -11.36 -8.89 -3.70
C ARG A 210 -12.74 -8.51 -3.19
N TYR A 211 -13.23 -9.20 -2.16
CA TYR A 211 -14.51 -8.89 -1.54
C TYR A 211 -14.50 -9.44 -0.11
N ILE A 212 -14.92 -8.62 0.84
CA ILE A 212 -15.20 -9.06 2.20
C ILE A 212 -16.67 -8.76 2.48
N SER A 213 -17.40 -9.76 2.96
CA SER A 213 -18.74 -9.54 3.51
C SER A 213 -18.75 -9.85 4.99
N ILE A 214 -19.38 -8.96 5.75
CA ILE A 214 -19.48 -9.03 7.20
C ILE A 214 -20.95 -9.15 7.55
N ASN A 215 -21.35 -10.28 8.13
CA ASN A 215 -22.66 -10.44 8.75
C ASN A 215 -22.48 -10.34 10.25
N TRP A 216 -23.34 -9.61 10.96
CA TRP A 216 -23.21 -9.51 12.41
C TRP A 216 -24.54 -9.51 13.15
N SER A 217 -24.49 -9.91 14.42
CA SER A 217 -25.57 -9.71 15.40
C SER A 217 -25.01 -9.10 16.66
N GLU A 218 -25.72 -8.11 17.23
CA GLU A 218 -25.29 -7.37 18.40
C GLU A 218 -26.17 -7.68 19.62
N ILE A 219 -25.55 -8.03 20.74
CA ILE A 219 -26.22 -8.18 22.04
C ILE A 219 -25.34 -7.55 23.11
N LEU A 220 -25.87 -6.54 23.82
CA LEU A 220 -25.28 -5.97 25.05
C LEU A 220 -23.77 -5.66 24.88
N ASP A 221 -23.45 -4.88 23.86
CA ASP A 221 -22.11 -4.37 23.51
C ASP A 221 -21.12 -5.40 22.93
N VAL A 222 -21.58 -6.61 22.58
CA VAL A 222 -20.78 -7.59 21.82
C VAL A 222 -21.42 -7.82 20.46
N ALA A 223 -20.62 -7.70 19.40
CA ALA A 223 -21.01 -8.08 18.05
C ALA A 223 -20.37 -9.42 17.66
N ASP A 224 -21.18 -10.44 17.46
CA ASP A 224 -20.75 -11.69 16.81
C ASP A 224 -20.74 -11.42 15.29
N MET A 225 -19.57 -11.50 14.66
CA MET A 225 -19.40 -11.24 13.22
C MET A 225 -18.93 -12.50 12.49
N THR A 226 -19.53 -12.76 11.33
CA THR A 226 -19.03 -13.74 10.35
C THR A 226 -18.43 -12.97 9.18
N LEU A 227 -17.12 -13.09 9.03
CA LEU A 227 -16.37 -12.56 7.90
C LEU A 227 -16.33 -13.62 6.80
N ASN A 228 -16.67 -13.25 5.57
CA ASN A 228 -16.44 -14.08 4.39
C ASN A 228 -15.57 -13.31 3.41
N ILE A 229 -14.48 -13.92 2.98
CA ILE A 229 -13.44 -13.29 2.18
C ILE A 229 -13.30 -14.05 0.86
N THR A 230 -13.41 -13.31 -0.23
CA THR A 230 -13.04 -13.77 -1.57
C THR A 230 -11.71 -13.16 -1.94
N TYR A 231 -10.71 -14.00 -2.21
CA TYR A 231 -9.36 -13.56 -2.59
C TYR A 231 -9.21 -13.47 -4.11
N SER A 232 -8.41 -12.50 -4.57
CA SER A 232 -7.99 -12.38 -5.97
C SER A 232 -7.19 -13.61 -6.42
N GLN A 233 -7.22 -13.93 -7.71
CA GLN A 233 -6.45 -15.05 -8.25
C GLN A 233 -4.94 -14.86 -8.06
N VAL A 234 -4.44 -13.64 -8.25
CA VAL A 234 -3.04 -13.28 -8.00
C VAL A 234 -2.62 -13.62 -6.58
N HIS A 235 -3.38 -13.15 -5.58
CA HIS A 235 -3.05 -13.39 -4.17
C HIS A 235 -3.11 -14.87 -3.81
N LYS A 236 -4.14 -15.59 -4.28
CA LYS A 236 -4.25 -17.04 -4.05
C LYS A 236 -3.00 -17.78 -4.54
N ILE A 237 -2.57 -17.48 -5.77
CA ILE A 237 -1.38 -18.11 -6.36
C ILE A 237 -0.12 -17.76 -5.56
N GLN A 238 0.08 -16.48 -5.24
CA GLN A 238 1.25 -16.02 -4.46
C GLN A 238 1.33 -16.69 -3.08
N GLN A 239 0.23 -16.73 -2.32
CA GLN A 239 0.23 -17.39 -1.00
C GLN A 239 0.41 -18.91 -1.10
N SER A 240 -0.07 -19.53 -2.18
CA SER A 240 0.14 -20.98 -2.40
C SER A 240 1.60 -21.38 -2.58
N MET A 241 2.49 -20.42 -2.90
CA MET A 241 3.92 -20.68 -3.06
C MET A 241 4.66 -20.78 -1.73
N THR A 242 4.10 -20.20 -0.67
CA THR A 242 4.73 -20.09 0.65
C THR A 242 3.97 -20.85 1.74
N SER A 243 2.70 -21.17 1.52
CA SER A 243 1.82 -21.84 2.48
C SER A 243 1.17 -23.09 1.90
N THR A 244 1.41 -24.25 2.53
CA THR A 244 0.75 -25.51 2.17
C THR A 244 -0.76 -25.43 2.34
N LEU A 245 -1.23 -24.79 3.42
CA LEU A 245 -2.66 -24.63 3.69
C LEU A 245 -3.34 -23.75 2.64
N ALA A 246 -2.67 -22.69 2.19
CA ALA A 246 -3.14 -21.87 1.07
C ALA A 246 -3.15 -22.68 -0.24
N SER A 247 -2.12 -23.50 -0.49
CA SER A 247 -2.06 -24.36 -1.66
C SER A 247 -3.20 -25.38 -1.73
N ASP A 248 -3.64 -25.93 -0.60
CA ASP A 248 -4.76 -26.87 -0.53
C ASP A 248 -6.13 -26.23 -0.84
N ARG A 249 -6.19 -24.89 -0.90
CA ARG A 249 -7.41 -24.10 -1.13
C ARG A 249 -7.55 -23.57 -2.56
N LEU A 250 -6.57 -23.81 -3.41
CA LEU A 250 -6.63 -23.39 -4.80
C LEU A 250 -7.77 -24.10 -5.55
N SER A 251 -8.44 -23.35 -6.43
CA SER A 251 -9.33 -23.95 -7.41
C SER A 251 -8.53 -24.65 -8.52
N SER A 252 -9.20 -25.45 -9.35
CA SER A 252 -8.57 -26.04 -10.53
C SER A 252 -8.01 -24.97 -11.48
N GLU A 253 -8.73 -23.86 -11.67
CA GLU A 253 -8.27 -22.74 -12.50
C GLU A 253 -7.03 -22.06 -11.93
N ASP A 254 -6.96 -21.89 -10.60
CA ASP A 254 -5.78 -21.32 -9.95
C ASP A 254 -4.55 -22.23 -10.13
N ILE A 255 -4.74 -23.55 -10.07
CA ILE A 255 -3.68 -24.54 -10.31
C ILE A 255 -3.21 -24.49 -11.78
N GLU A 256 -4.13 -24.41 -12.74
CA GLU A 256 -3.79 -24.27 -14.17
C GLU A 256 -2.93 -23.03 -14.42
N VAL A 257 -3.30 -21.88 -13.85
CA VAL A 257 -2.51 -20.64 -13.97
C VAL A 257 -1.15 -20.79 -13.30
N LYS A 258 -1.10 -21.37 -12.09
CA LYS A 258 0.15 -21.60 -11.35
C LYS A 258 1.11 -22.48 -12.17
N ASP A 259 0.62 -23.58 -12.74
CA ASP A 259 1.43 -24.49 -13.54
C ASP A 259 1.90 -23.81 -14.84
N LYS A 260 1.02 -23.06 -15.51
CA LYS A 260 1.39 -22.29 -16.71
C LYS A 260 2.42 -21.20 -16.40
N MET A 261 2.34 -20.55 -15.25
CA MET A 261 3.33 -19.58 -14.80
C MET A 261 4.72 -20.23 -14.66
N GLU A 262 4.82 -21.40 -14.04
CA GLU A 262 6.09 -22.13 -13.94
C GLU A 262 6.62 -22.59 -15.31
N GLU A 263 5.73 -23.00 -16.22
CA GLU A 263 6.08 -23.34 -17.60
C GLU A 263 6.74 -22.14 -18.30
N ILE A 264 6.09 -20.97 -18.28
CA ILE A 264 6.59 -19.74 -18.89
C ILE A 264 7.94 -19.35 -18.29
N VAL A 265 8.04 -19.32 -16.95
CA VAL A 265 9.29 -18.98 -16.27
C VAL A 265 10.41 -19.93 -16.69
N SER A 266 10.14 -21.23 -16.79
CA SER A 266 11.14 -22.21 -17.23
C SER A 266 11.55 -22.06 -18.70
N GLU A 267 10.68 -21.51 -19.53
CA GLU A 267 10.92 -21.28 -20.96
C GLU A 267 11.76 -20.03 -21.20
N VAL A 268 11.45 -18.92 -20.51
CA VAL A 268 12.00 -17.59 -20.85
C VAL A 268 13.08 -17.10 -19.90
N ILE A 269 13.23 -17.71 -18.71
CA ILE A 269 14.15 -17.22 -17.69
C ILE A 269 15.37 -18.14 -17.55
N ALA A 270 16.56 -17.55 -17.61
CA ALA A 270 17.84 -18.22 -17.40
C ALA A 270 18.55 -17.71 -16.13
N ASP A 271 19.39 -18.55 -15.52
CA ASP A 271 20.02 -18.31 -14.21
C ASP A 271 20.79 -16.98 -14.08
N GLU A 272 21.39 -16.49 -15.17
CA GLU A 272 22.27 -15.32 -15.18
C GLU A 272 21.61 -14.05 -15.73
N MET A 273 20.28 -14.04 -15.88
CA MET A 273 19.55 -12.84 -16.32
C MET A 273 19.53 -11.77 -15.22
N THR A 274 19.82 -10.53 -15.61
CA THR A 274 19.53 -9.34 -14.82
C THR A 274 18.02 -9.15 -14.67
N ASP A 275 17.59 -8.37 -13.68
CA ASP A 275 16.16 -8.12 -13.46
C ASP A 275 15.49 -7.43 -14.67
N TYR A 276 16.21 -6.55 -15.36
CA TYR A 276 15.77 -5.98 -16.64
C TYR A 276 15.61 -7.03 -17.74
N GLU A 277 16.55 -7.99 -17.86
CA GLU A 277 16.44 -9.05 -18.87
C GLU A 277 15.28 -10.00 -18.57
N LYS A 278 15.02 -10.31 -17.29
CA LYS A 278 13.84 -11.08 -16.89
C LYS A 278 12.55 -10.34 -17.22
N GLU A 279 12.50 -9.05 -16.93
CA GLU A 279 11.35 -8.20 -17.22
C GLU A 279 11.04 -8.17 -18.71
N LEU A 280 12.05 -7.87 -19.53
CA LEU A 280 11.92 -7.83 -20.97
C LEU A 280 11.49 -9.19 -21.54
N ALA A 281 12.07 -10.30 -21.07
CA ALA A 281 11.71 -11.64 -21.53
C ALA A 281 10.25 -12.00 -21.21
N ILE A 282 9.77 -11.62 -20.03
CA ILE A 282 8.37 -11.85 -19.62
C ILE A 282 7.42 -10.94 -20.40
N HIS A 283 7.74 -9.66 -20.54
CA HIS A 283 6.98 -8.72 -21.36
C HIS A 283 6.82 -9.24 -22.79
N ASP A 284 7.93 -9.58 -23.43
CA ASP A 284 7.96 -10.03 -24.82
C ASP A 284 7.17 -11.33 -24.99
N TYR A 285 7.26 -12.24 -24.02
CA TYR A 285 6.46 -13.46 -24.04
C TYR A 285 4.96 -13.16 -23.99
N LEU A 286 4.54 -12.25 -23.10
CA LEU A 286 3.13 -11.90 -22.95
C LEU A 286 2.57 -11.29 -24.24
N VAL A 287 3.27 -10.32 -24.82
CA VAL A 287 2.86 -9.65 -26.07
C VAL A 287 2.87 -10.63 -27.25
N ALA A 288 3.86 -11.52 -27.33
CA ALA A 288 3.99 -12.43 -28.47
C ALA A 288 3.00 -13.61 -28.48
N ASN A 289 2.46 -14.01 -27.32
CA ASN A 289 1.69 -15.25 -27.19
C ASN A 289 0.21 -15.04 -26.88
N TYR A 290 -0.19 -13.84 -26.45
CA TYR A 290 -1.55 -13.54 -26.02
C TYR A 290 -2.14 -12.38 -26.79
N LYS A 291 -3.46 -12.20 -26.68
CA LYS A 291 -4.17 -11.18 -27.43
C LYS A 291 -5.16 -10.43 -26.56
N TYR A 292 -5.26 -9.12 -26.79
CA TYR A 292 -6.35 -8.35 -26.22
C TYR A 292 -7.71 -8.87 -26.69
N ASP A 293 -8.67 -9.01 -25.76
CA ASP A 293 -10.04 -9.45 -26.06
C ASP A 293 -10.89 -8.31 -26.67
N TYR A 294 -10.38 -7.76 -27.78
CA TYR A 294 -10.86 -6.51 -28.37
C TYR A 294 -12.28 -6.61 -28.91
N GLU A 295 -12.63 -7.73 -29.54
CA GLU A 295 -13.95 -7.91 -30.14
C GLU A 295 -15.02 -7.97 -29.05
N ASN A 296 -14.82 -8.74 -27.97
CA ASN A 296 -15.76 -8.79 -26.85
C ASN A 296 -15.80 -7.47 -26.07
N TYR A 297 -14.65 -6.80 -25.91
CA TYR A 297 -14.58 -5.46 -25.32
C TYR A 297 -15.48 -4.49 -26.07
N LYS A 298 -15.31 -4.43 -27.40
CA LYS A 298 -16.07 -3.53 -28.27
C LYS A 298 -17.55 -3.86 -28.33
N SER A 299 -17.92 -5.13 -28.18
CA SER A 299 -19.33 -5.56 -28.16
C SER A 299 -19.98 -5.54 -26.78
N ASP A 300 -19.27 -5.14 -25.72
CA ASP A 300 -19.75 -5.19 -24.32
C ASP A 300 -20.21 -6.60 -23.93
N THR A 301 -19.42 -7.61 -24.31
CA THR A 301 -19.68 -9.04 -24.06
C THR A 301 -18.49 -9.75 -23.43
N LEU A 302 -17.63 -9.01 -22.72
CA LEU A 302 -16.47 -9.59 -22.04
C LEU A 302 -16.92 -10.61 -20.99
N PRO A 303 -16.43 -11.85 -21.07
CA PRO A 303 -16.67 -12.84 -20.02
C PRO A 303 -15.82 -12.50 -18.78
N ASP A 304 -16.25 -12.96 -17.61
CA ASP A 304 -15.60 -12.63 -16.33
C ASP A 304 -14.12 -13.05 -16.32
N GLU A 305 -13.79 -14.18 -16.96
CA GLU A 305 -12.42 -14.67 -17.06
C GLU A 305 -11.48 -13.75 -17.83
N SER A 306 -11.97 -12.90 -18.75
CA SER A 306 -11.12 -11.97 -19.51
C SER A 306 -10.45 -10.92 -18.61
N TYR A 307 -10.91 -10.75 -17.37
CA TYR A 307 -10.33 -9.88 -16.34
C TYR A 307 -9.36 -10.62 -15.40
N THR A 308 -8.93 -11.85 -15.74
CA THR A 308 -8.13 -12.71 -14.87
C THR A 308 -6.90 -13.30 -15.57
N PRO A 309 -5.83 -13.63 -14.84
CA PRO A 309 -4.70 -14.40 -15.37
C PRO A 309 -5.12 -15.72 -16.02
N TYR A 310 -6.19 -16.36 -15.57
CA TYR A 310 -6.75 -17.54 -16.22
C TYR A 310 -7.22 -17.27 -17.66
N GLY A 311 -7.95 -16.18 -17.88
CA GLY A 311 -8.33 -15.76 -19.23
C GLY A 311 -7.10 -15.60 -20.12
N LEU A 312 -6.11 -14.83 -19.67
CA LEU A 312 -4.93 -14.56 -20.48
C LEU A 312 -4.06 -15.81 -20.67
N LEU A 313 -3.53 -16.38 -19.60
CA LEU A 313 -2.50 -17.42 -19.66
C LEU A 313 -3.03 -18.78 -20.12
N ILE A 314 -4.32 -19.07 -19.91
CA ILE A 314 -4.94 -20.36 -20.24
C ILE A 314 -5.88 -20.26 -21.45
N LYS A 315 -6.74 -19.24 -21.53
CA LYS A 315 -7.64 -19.08 -22.71
C LYS A 315 -6.98 -18.35 -23.87
N GLY A 316 -5.89 -17.64 -23.61
CA GLY A 316 -5.10 -16.93 -24.61
C GLY A 316 -5.56 -15.50 -24.88
N THR A 317 -6.56 -15.00 -24.13
CA THR A 317 -7.18 -13.69 -24.36
C THR A 317 -7.52 -13.01 -23.04
N GLY A 318 -7.30 -11.70 -22.95
CA GLY A 318 -7.66 -10.94 -21.76
C GLY A 318 -7.74 -9.44 -22.02
N VAL A 319 -8.14 -8.68 -21.00
CA VAL A 319 -8.09 -7.21 -21.01
C VAL A 319 -6.97 -6.68 -20.12
N CYS A 320 -6.87 -5.36 -19.98
CA CYS A 320 -5.78 -4.69 -19.28
C CYS A 320 -5.48 -5.25 -17.88
N GLN A 321 -6.51 -5.54 -17.09
CA GLN A 321 -6.35 -6.17 -15.78
C GLN A 321 -5.65 -7.54 -15.86
N ALA A 322 -6.01 -8.38 -16.84
CA ALA A 322 -5.43 -9.70 -16.98
C ALA A 322 -3.94 -9.65 -17.40
N TYR A 323 -3.58 -8.72 -18.28
CA TYR A 323 -2.18 -8.46 -18.66
C TYR A 323 -1.37 -7.98 -17.45
N ALA A 324 -1.86 -6.98 -16.74
CA ALA A 324 -1.16 -6.40 -15.60
C ALA A 324 -0.98 -7.43 -14.45
N GLU A 325 -2.01 -8.22 -14.17
CA GLU A 325 -1.96 -9.27 -13.16
C GLU A 325 -1.04 -10.44 -13.56
N ALA A 326 -1.02 -10.83 -14.84
CA ALA A 326 -0.12 -11.86 -15.34
C ALA A 326 1.36 -11.42 -15.28
N MET A 327 1.66 -10.17 -15.67
CA MET A 327 3.01 -9.62 -15.55
C MET A 327 3.45 -9.57 -14.09
N LYS A 328 2.59 -9.12 -13.16
CA LYS A 328 2.86 -9.14 -11.72
C LYS A 328 3.19 -10.54 -11.22
N LEU A 329 2.39 -11.56 -11.60
CA LEU A 329 2.64 -12.94 -11.18
C LEU A 329 4.01 -13.45 -11.66
N LEU A 330 4.31 -13.27 -12.95
CA LEU A 330 5.54 -13.76 -13.57
C LEU A 330 6.78 -13.04 -13.02
N LEU A 331 6.74 -11.70 -12.88
CA LEU A 331 7.87 -10.92 -12.35
C LEU A 331 8.14 -11.20 -10.88
N ASN A 332 7.10 -11.17 -10.04
CA ASN A 332 7.27 -11.44 -8.61
C ASN A 332 7.76 -12.87 -8.38
N ARG A 333 7.36 -13.83 -9.23
CA ARG A 333 7.83 -15.21 -9.17
C ARG A 333 9.35 -15.33 -9.39
N VAL A 334 9.95 -14.45 -10.18
CA VAL A 334 11.40 -14.44 -10.48
C VAL A 334 12.18 -13.38 -9.69
N GLY A 335 11.54 -12.82 -8.66
CA GLY A 335 12.15 -11.89 -7.71
C GLY A 335 12.21 -10.44 -8.17
N VAL A 336 11.52 -10.06 -9.24
CA VAL A 336 11.41 -8.67 -9.71
C VAL A 336 10.15 -8.06 -9.10
N GLU A 337 10.30 -6.98 -8.32
CA GLU A 337 9.19 -6.31 -7.63
C GLU A 337 8.30 -5.60 -8.65
N CYS A 338 7.07 -6.10 -8.80
CA CYS A 338 6.05 -5.58 -9.69
C CYS A 338 4.70 -5.49 -8.99
N GLU A 339 4.02 -4.37 -9.16
CA GLU A 339 2.69 -4.11 -8.65
C GLU A 339 1.73 -3.65 -9.75
N VAL A 340 0.43 -3.83 -9.53
CA VAL A 340 -0.62 -3.40 -10.47
C VAL A 340 -1.12 -2.03 -10.07
N VAL A 341 -1.01 -1.07 -10.97
CA VAL A 341 -1.57 0.28 -10.81
C VAL A 341 -2.93 0.33 -11.51
N ILE A 342 -3.94 0.87 -10.80
CA ILE A 342 -5.28 1.06 -11.34
C ILE A 342 -5.54 2.55 -11.49
N GLY A 343 -6.10 2.93 -12.62
CA GLY A 343 -6.47 4.30 -12.90
C GLY A 343 -7.35 4.39 -14.13
N LYS A 344 -7.06 5.38 -14.95
CA LYS A 344 -7.71 5.56 -16.24
C LYS A 344 -6.69 5.78 -17.32
N SER A 345 -7.04 5.34 -18.52
CA SER A 345 -6.40 5.79 -19.74
C SER A 345 -7.46 6.37 -20.69
N ARG A 346 -7.24 7.59 -21.18
CA ARG A 346 -8.21 8.30 -22.05
C ARG A 346 -9.65 8.32 -21.50
N GLU A 347 -9.80 8.53 -20.19
CA GLU A 347 -11.05 8.49 -19.42
C GLU A 347 -11.71 7.11 -19.21
N GLU A 348 -11.17 6.03 -19.79
CA GLU A 348 -11.62 4.67 -19.58
C GLU A 348 -10.85 4.01 -18.43
N ALA A 349 -11.51 3.18 -17.63
CA ALA A 349 -10.85 2.45 -16.55
C ALA A 349 -9.76 1.55 -17.12
N HIS A 350 -8.55 1.62 -16.56
CA HIS A 350 -7.40 0.91 -17.09
C HIS A 350 -6.46 0.45 -15.98
N GLY A 351 -5.67 -0.59 -16.26
CA GLY A 351 -4.70 -1.15 -15.34
C GLY A 351 -3.38 -1.49 -16.05
N TRP A 352 -2.28 -1.18 -15.38
CA TRP A 352 -0.91 -1.38 -15.86
C TRP A 352 0.01 -1.74 -14.68
N ASN A 353 1.33 -1.71 -14.87
CA ASN A 353 2.30 -2.10 -13.85
C ASN A 353 3.24 -0.97 -13.45
N ILE A 354 3.67 -1.01 -12.19
CA ILE A 354 4.88 -0.33 -11.73
C ILE A 354 5.91 -1.38 -11.35
N VAL A 355 7.11 -1.27 -11.91
CA VAL A 355 8.20 -2.23 -11.73
C VAL A 355 9.41 -1.54 -11.11
N LYS A 356 10.06 -2.21 -10.17
CA LYS A 356 11.30 -1.74 -9.56
C LYS A 356 12.48 -2.51 -10.12
N LEU A 357 13.44 -1.77 -10.65
CA LEU A 357 14.71 -2.29 -11.17
C LEU A 357 15.85 -1.54 -10.51
N ASP A 358 16.81 -2.28 -9.96
CA ASP A 358 17.79 -1.74 -9.02
C ASP A 358 17.07 -0.98 -7.87
N ASP A 359 17.26 0.34 -7.77
CA ASP A 359 16.65 1.22 -6.77
C ASP A 359 15.70 2.28 -7.41
N GLU A 360 15.30 2.08 -8.67
CA GLU A 360 14.43 3.00 -9.40
C GLU A 360 13.11 2.34 -9.81
N TYR A 361 12.05 3.15 -9.87
CA TYR A 361 10.73 2.72 -10.32
C TYR A 361 10.48 3.14 -11.77
N TYR A 362 9.75 2.28 -12.48
CA TYR A 362 9.39 2.38 -13.88
C TYR A 362 7.91 2.03 -14.06
N MET A 363 7.22 2.72 -14.98
CA MET A 363 5.87 2.35 -15.39
C MET A 363 5.95 1.46 -16.63
N VAL A 364 5.12 0.42 -16.66
CA VAL A 364 5.01 -0.52 -17.78
C VAL A 364 3.55 -0.77 -18.10
N ASP A 365 3.16 -0.62 -19.37
CA ASP A 365 1.83 -1.00 -19.85
C ASP A 365 1.94 -2.04 -20.99
N VAL A 366 1.94 -3.31 -20.60
CA VAL A 366 1.99 -4.44 -21.54
C VAL A 366 0.79 -4.44 -22.49
N THR A 367 -0.35 -3.93 -22.04
CA THR A 367 -1.58 -3.92 -22.86
C THR A 367 -1.45 -2.93 -24.01
N TRP A 368 -0.84 -1.78 -23.74
CA TRP A 368 -0.60 -0.77 -24.78
C TRP A 368 0.63 -1.07 -25.64
N ASP A 369 1.49 -1.98 -25.18
CA ASP A 369 2.56 -2.56 -25.98
C ASP A 369 2.15 -3.83 -26.77
N ASP A 370 0.95 -4.36 -26.52
CA ASP A 370 0.31 -5.38 -27.36
C ASP A 370 -0.38 -4.73 -28.58
N PRO A 371 0.11 -4.95 -29.81
CA PRO A 371 -0.44 -4.32 -31.00
C PRO A 371 -1.92 -4.69 -31.19
N THR A 372 -2.77 -3.67 -31.38
CA THR A 372 -4.19 -3.89 -31.70
C THR A 372 -4.58 -3.12 -32.98
N PRO A 373 -5.01 -3.80 -34.07
CA PRO A 373 -5.08 -5.25 -34.24
C PRO A 373 -3.70 -5.92 -34.16
N ASP A 374 -3.68 -7.16 -33.66
CA ASP A 374 -2.48 -7.98 -33.49
C ASP A 374 -1.67 -8.11 -34.80
N GLU A 375 -0.38 -7.87 -34.69
CA GLU A 375 0.60 -7.95 -35.77
C GLU A 375 1.61 -9.05 -35.48
N GLU A 376 1.47 -10.21 -36.13
CA GLU A 376 2.32 -11.38 -35.90
C GLU A 376 3.82 -11.04 -35.97
N GLY A 377 4.53 -11.27 -34.86
CA GLY A 377 5.96 -11.05 -34.73
C GLY A 377 6.38 -9.61 -34.43
N TYR A 378 5.43 -8.71 -34.20
CA TYR A 378 5.71 -7.34 -33.72
C TYR A 378 5.41 -7.21 -32.22
N ILE A 379 6.35 -6.62 -31.50
CA ILE A 379 6.24 -6.29 -30.08
C ILE A 379 6.52 -4.79 -29.98
N SER A 380 5.61 -4.02 -29.37
CA SER A 380 5.85 -2.61 -29.07
C SER A 380 6.57 -2.46 -27.74
N TYR A 381 7.23 -1.31 -27.57
CA TYR A 381 7.96 -0.94 -26.35
C TYR A 381 7.71 0.52 -25.96
N GLY A 382 6.63 1.11 -26.47
CA GLY A 382 6.28 2.50 -26.27
C GLY A 382 5.91 2.82 -24.84
N TYR A 383 5.43 1.82 -24.09
CA TYR A 383 5.09 1.94 -22.68
C TYR A 383 6.01 1.10 -21.78
N PHE A 384 7.03 0.45 -22.35
CA PHE A 384 8.01 -0.31 -21.60
C PHE A 384 9.00 0.61 -20.85
N ASN A 385 8.90 0.60 -19.53
CA ASN A 385 9.76 1.33 -18.60
C ASN A 385 9.80 2.83 -18.86
N VAL A 386 8.62 3.45 -18.88
CA VAL A 386 8.44 4.91 -18.96
C VAL A 386 8.38 5.54 -17.57
N THR A 387 8.64 6.84 -17.48
CA THR A 387 8.48 7.61 -16.24
C THR A 387 7.00 7.89 -15.94
N SER A 388 6.66 8.20 -14.69
CA SER A 388 5.31 8.68 -14.34
C SER A 388 4.89 9.87 -15.19
N GLY A 389 5.79 10.84 -15.41
CA GLY A 389 5.47 12.03 -16.21
C GLY A 389 5.23 11.73 -17.70
N GLN A 390 5.83 10.68 -18.26
CA GLN A 390 5.55 10.24 -19.62
C GLN A 390 4.20 9.50 -19.70
N LEU A 391 3.89 8.68 -18.70
CA LEU A 391 2.63 7.95 -18.65
C LEU A 391 1.43 8.88 -18.39
N GLU A 392 1.61 9.92 -17.56
CA GLU A 392 0.58 10.94 -17.23
C GLU A 392 0.05 11.73 -18.44
N GLU A 393 0.69 11.61 -19.61
CA GLU A 393 0.23 12.29 -20.83
C GLU A 393 -1.11 11.74 -21.35
N ASP A 394 -1.40 10.46 -21.11
CA ASP A 394 -2.68 9.84 -21.44
C ASP A 394 -3.27 8.89 -20.38
N HIS A 395 -2.52 8.63 -19.31
CA HIS A 395 -2.99 7.92 -18.12
C HIS A 395 -3.20 8.88 -16.92
N SER A 396 -4.04 8.46 -15.99
CA SER A 396 -4.22 9.14 -14.71
C SER A 396 -4.51 8.15 -13.60
N TRP A 397 -3.95 8.37 -12.42
CA TRP A 397 -4.13 7.53 -11.23
C TRP A 397 -3.97 8.37 -9.96
N ASP A 398 -4.24 7.76 -8.81
CA ASP A 398 -3.94 8.37 -7.52
C ASP A 398 -2.44 8.27 -7.22
N THR A 399 -1.71 9.37 -7.43
CA THR A 399 -0.27 9.42 -7.27
C THR A 399 0.18 9.25 -5.82
N ASP A 400 -0.68 9.50 -4.83
CA ASP A 400 -0.31 9.39 -3.42
C ASP A 400 -0.19 7.92 -2.97
N LYS A 401 -0.73 6.98 -3.76
CA LYS A 401 -0.69 5.53 -3.48
C LYS A 401 0.57 4.82 -3.98
N TRP A 402 1.34 5.46 -4.86
CA TRP A 402 2.43 4.79 -5.59
C TRP A 402 3.75 5.58 -5.55
N PRO A 403 4.90 4.91 -5.54
CA PRO A 403 6.19 5.56 -5.79
C PRO A 403 6.19 6.30 -7.13
N VAL A 404 6.87 7.45 -7.18
CA VAL A 404 7.06 8.20 -8.44
C VAL A 404 8.13 7.51 -9.27
N ALA A 405 7.76 7.05 -10.47
CA ALA A 405 8.67 6.42 -11.42
C ALA A 405 9.51 7.48 -12.14
N THR A 406 10.76 7.64 -11.72
CA THR A 406 11.73 8.57 -12.34
C THR A 406 12.82 7.86 -13.13
N GLY A 407 12.85 6.53 -13.11
CA GLY A 407 13.86 5.74 -13.80
C GLY A 407 13.80 5.94 -15.31
N THR A 408 14.98 6.04 -15.94
CA THR A 408 15.10 6.16 -17.40
C THR A 408 16.12 5.20 -18.01
N LYS A 409 17.00 4.63 -17.18
CA LYS A 409 18.09 3.73 -17.61
C LYS A 409 17.56 2.51 -18.35
N TYR A 410 16.47 1.93 -17.85
CA TYR A 410 15.89 0.69 -18.36
C TYR A 410 14.69 0.90 -19.31
N ASN A 411 14.42 2.14 -19.74
CA ASN A 411 13.54 2.35 -20.87
C ASN A 411 14.10 1.63 -22.11
N TYR A 412 13.27 0.88 -22.84
CA TYR A 412 13.75 0.04 -23.95
C TYR A 412 14.60 0.82 -24.96
N PHE A 413 14.16 2.03 -25.34
CA PHE A 413 14.86 2.83 -26.33
C PHE A 413 16.14 3.46 -25.78
N VAL A 414 16.14 3.86 -24.51
CA VAL A 414 17.35 4.37 -23.85
C VAL A 414 18.39 3.26 -23.73
N TYR A 415 17.99 2.11 -23.20
CA TYR A 415 18.87 0.95 -22.98
C TYR A 415 19.50 0.46 -24.28
N ASN A 416 18.73 0.41 -25.37
CA ASN A 416 19.18 -0.06 -26.68
C ASN A 416 19.81 1.04 -27.57
N ASN A 417 20.00 2.27 -27.08
CA ASN A 417 20.51 3.41 -27.85
C ASN A 417 19.68 3.72 -29.12
N LEU A 418 18.36 3.65 -29.00
CA LEU A 418 17.37 3.91 -30.04
C LEU A 418 16.68 5.27 -29.90
N VAL A 419 17.12 6.11 -28.95
CA VAL A 419 16.65 7.49 -28.80
C VAL A 419 17.35 8.40 -29.81
N VAL A 420 16.59 9.24 -30.51
CA VAL A 420 17.09 10.26 -31.43
C VAL A 420 16.54 11.64 -31.06
N ASN A 421 17.42 12.64 -31.02
CA ASN A 421 17.08 13.99 -30.55
C ASN A 421 16.96 15.03 -31.67
N ASN A 422 17.39 14.67 -32.88
CA ASN A 422 17.41 15.57 -34.03
C ASN A 422 17.46 14.79 -35.34
N TYR A 423 17.23 15.49 -36.45
CA TYR A 423 17.21 14.90 -37.79
C TYR A 423 18.53 14.18 -38.16
N MET A 424 19.68 14.66 -37.67
CA MET A 424 20.96 14.02 -37.99
C MET A 424 21.11 12.68 -37.28
N GLU A 425 20.72 12.58 -36.01
CA GLU A 425 20.70 11.32 -35.26
C GLU A 425 19.68 10.33 -35.85
N PHE A 426 18.48 10.82 -36.16
CA PHE A 426 17.45 10.05 -36.87
C PHE A 426 18.01 9.43 -38.16
N ARG A 427 18.58 10.26 -39.03
CA ARG A 427 19.15 9.79 -40.29
C ARG A 427 20.25 8.76 -40.06
N LYS A 428 21.18 9.01 -39.13
CA LYS A 428 22.27 8.07 -38.82
C LYS A 428 21.74 6.72 -38.35
N LEU A 429 20.72 6.70 -37.48
CA LEU A 429 20.13 5.47 -36.97
C LEU A 429 19.46 4.66 -38.08
N VAL A 430 18.70 5.33 -38.96
CA VAL A 430 18.07 4.69 -40.13
C VAL A 430 19.12 4.13 -41.09
N GLU A 431 20.12 4.93 -41.47
CA GLU A 431 21.18 4.49 -42.39
C GLU A 431 21.97 3.30 -41.82
N LYS A 432 22.31 3.34 -40.52
CA LYS A 432 22.95 2.23 -39.81
C LYS A 432 22.06 0.98 -39.85
N SER A 433 20.80 1.09 -39.49
CA SER A 433 19.86 -0.04 -39.43
C SER A 433 19.68 -0.71 -40.79
N ILE A 434 19.56 0.10 -41.86
CA ILE A 434 19.50 -0.40 -43.24
C ILE A 434 20.81 -1.13 -43.61
N SER A 435 21.96 -0.57 -43.25
CA SER A 435 23.27 -1.19 -43.54
C SER A 435 23.47 -2.53 -42.80
N GLU A 436 22.83 -2.68 -41.65
CA GLU A 436 22.78 -3.93 -40.87
C GLU A 436 21.71 -4.91 -41.41
N GLY A 437 20.96 -4.54 -42.45
CA GLY A 437 19.93 -5.38 -43.07
C GLY A 437 18.60 -5.42 -42.32
N LYS A 438 18.38 -4.52 -41.35
CA LYS A 438 17.10 -4.44 -40.62
C LYS A 438 16.00 -3.96 -41.56
N LYS A 439 14.88 -4.68 -41.55
CA LYS A 439 13.68 -4.34 -42.33
C LYS A 439 12.60 -3.65 -41.50
N ASP A 440 12.67 -3.79 -40.18
CA ASP A 440 11.81 -3.13 -39.21
C ASP A 440 12.69 -2.29 -38.30
N ILE A 441 12.47 -0.98 -38.30
CA ILE A 441 13.29 -0.01 -37.59
C ILE A 441 12.37 0.77 -36.66
N VAL A 442 12.52 0.55 -35.35
CA VAL A 442 11.80 1.26 -34.31
C VAL A 442 12.77 2.18 -33.56
N MET A 443 12.33 3.40 -33.26
CA MET A 443 13.12 4.36 -32.49
C MET A 443 12.23 5.32 -31.69
N TYR A 444 12.81 5.93 -30.68
CA TYR A 444 12.15 6.98 -29.90
C TYR A 444 12.65 8.37 -30.31
N ILE A 445 11.76 9.31 -30.60
CA ILE A 445 12.11 10.68 -31.00
C ILE A 445 11.71 11.66 -29.89
N TYR A 446 12.69 12.18 -29.15
CA TYR A 446 12.41 13.15 -28.08
C TYR A 446 11.97 14.49 -28.67
N GLY A 447 10.76 14.97 -28.30
CA GLY A 447 10.24 16.27 -28.72
C GLY A 447 9.85 16.36 -30.21
N TYR A 448 9.35 15.26 -30.79
CA TYR A 448 8.94 15.22 -32.20
C TYR A 448 7.93 16.32 -32.54
N ASN A 449 8.20 17.04 -33.63
CA ASN A 449 7.26 17.96 -34.25
C ASN A 449 6.91 17.42 -35.65
N LYS A 450 5.64 17.07 -35.85
CA LYS A 450 5.10 16.50 -37.08
C LYS A 450 5.44 17.38 -38.28
N GLY A 451 6.30 16.87 -39.17
CA GLY A 451 6.76 17.55 -40.39
C GLY A 451 8.24 17.96 -40.43
N ALA A 452 9.04 17.65 -39.40
CA ALA A 452 10.46 18.04 -39.34
C ALA A 452 11.45 17.01 -39.94
N PHE A 453 11.03 15.78 -40.24
CA PHE A 453 11.92 14.70 -40.67
C PHE A 453 11.64 14.30 -42.13
N ASP A 454 12.57 14.65 -43.04
CA ASP A 454 12.55 14.22 -44.44
C ASP A 454 12.96 12.75 -44.58
N LEU A 455 12.04 11.90 -45.05
CA LEU A 455 12.26 10.45 -45.25
C LEU A 455 12.77 10.10 -46.65
N ASN A 456 12.87 11.06 -47.58
CA ASN A 456 13.24 10.78 -48.97
C ASN A 456 14.65 10.18 -49.11
N PHE A 457 15.55 10.39 -48.14
CA PHE A 457 16.89 9.79 -48.17
C PHE A 457 16.88 8.26 -48.13
N ILE A 458 15.81 7.63 -47.63
CA ILE A 458 15.67 6.17 -47.53
C ILE A 458 15.71 5.51 -48.93
N PHE A 459 15.13 6.16 -49.95
CA PHE A 459 15.14 5.66 -51.33
C PHE A 459 16.55 5.53 -51.93
N ASN A 460 17.57 6.16 -51.34
CA ASN A 460 18.95 6.01 -51.79
C ASN A 460 19.55 4.62 -51.47
N PHE A 461 18.86 3.77 -50.70
CA PHE A 461 19.34 2.46 -50.24
C PHE A 461 18.70 1.26 -50.96
N ASN A 462 18.19 1.43 -52.19
CA ASN A 462 17.54 0.38 -52.98
C ASN A 462 16.29 -0.27 -52.34
N SER A 463 15.61 0.41 -51.40
CA SER A 463 14.28 -0.01 -50.94
C SER A 463 13.23 0.29 -52.02
N ASN A 464 12.44 -0.70 -52.44
CA ASN A 464 11.42 -0.51 -53.47
C ASN A 464 10.21 0.30 -52.94
N SER A 465 9.93 0.16 -51.65
CA SER A 465 8.95 0.95 -50.91
C SER A 465 9.22 0.85 -49.41
N PHE A 466 8.71 1.82 -48.63
CA PHE A 466 8.69 1.75 -47.18
C PHE A 466 7.31 2.17 -46.65
N MET A 467 6.91 1.62 -45.51
CA MET A 467 5.81 2.12 -44.70
C MET A 467 6.37 2.78 -43.46
N CYS A 468 5.70 3.83 -42.99
CA CYS A 468 6.09 4.53 -41.79
C CYS A 468 4.82 4.76 -40.96
N THR A 469 4.87 4.32 -39.71
CA THR A 469 3.79 4.48 -38.74
C THR A 469 4.33 5.19 -37.51
N ASP A 470 3.52 6.12 -37.01
CA ASP A 470 3.67 6.68 -35.67
C ASP A 470 2.91 5.71 -34.76
N THR A 471 3.63 4.93 -33.97
CA THR A 471 3.05 3.76 -33.27
C THR A 471 2.47 4.13 -31.91
N ASN A 472 2.62 5.38 -31.45
CA ASN A 472 1.88 5.93 -30.33
C ASN A 472 1.38 7.35 -30.63
N GLU A 473 0.15 7.69 -30.25
CA GLU A 473 -0.43 9.02 -30.52
C GLU A 473 0.24 10.15 -29.71
N ILE A 474 1.14 9.78 -28.78
CA ILE A 474 2.07 10.66 -28.03
C ILE A 474 3.31 11.06 -28.87
N ASN A 475 3.34 10.78 -30.18
CA ASN A 475 4.34 11.34 -31.10
C ASN A 475 5.79 11.01 -30.71
N THR A 476 6.08 9.83 -30.16
CA THR A 476 7.42 9.55 -29.64
C THR A 476 8.02 8.24 -30.11
N VAL A 477 7.24 7.23 -30.49
CA VAL A 477 7.78 5.99 -31.10
C VAL A 477 7.50 5.96 -32.58
N PHE A 478 8.57 5.85 -33.36
CA PHE A 478 8.55 5.89 -34.81
C PHE A 478 8.99 4.54 -35.38
N ARG A 479 8.16 3.93 -36.24
CA ARG A 479 8.44 2.65 -36.90
C ARG A 479 8.54 2.81 -38.41
N ILE A 480 9.57 2.22 -39.01
CA ILE A 480 9.81 2.20 -40.45
C ILE A 480 9.93 0.75 -40.91
N ILE A 481 9.06 0.33 -41.82
CA ILE A 481 9.05 -1.00 -42.44
C ILE A 481 9.53 -0.88 -43.88
N LEU A 482 10.57 -1.63 -44.24
CA LEU A 482 11.20 -1.65 -45.57
C LEU A 482 10.78 -2.91 -46.34
N HIS A 483 10.37 -2.74 -47.60
CA HIS A 483 9.88 -3.83 -48.48
C HIS A 483 10.85 -4.20 -49.60
#